data_AF-A0A023BNR2-F1
#
_entry.id   AF-A0A023BNR2-F1
#
_cell.length_a   1.000
_cell.length_b   1.000
_cell.length_c   1.000
_cell.angle_alpha   90.00
_cell.angle_beta   90.00
_cell.angle_gamma   90.00
#
_symmetry.space_group_name_H-M   'P 1'
#
loop_
_entity.id
_entity.type
_entity.pdbx_description
1 polymer ?
#
loop_
_entity_poly.entity_id
_entity_poly.type
_entity_poly.pdbx_seq_one_letter_code
_entity_poly.pdbx_strand_id
1 'polypeptide(L)'
;MPTQGVTTRSQDDKINTIKATVLSVEEILIMPDDYLTTVLTVKTKTNDTLVFVDMDGFEKLVNKEITITYRLKSNQKKLIVCFDCTSYTKPIELANITSIASKIDFKLLKLKEYQEDEYITTASSLIMHTKDDKVEHFYTNIFDLIEDSTKMKSAFFNYGIITEYTPELLNRDELRLLLE
;
A
#
# COMPACT_ATOMS: atom_id res chain seq x y z
N MET A 1 -37.00 13.81 -2.86
CA MET A 1 -35.83 14.69 -2.63
C MET A 1 -34.58 13.87 -2.89
N PRO A 2 -33.69 14.28 -3.83
CA PRO A 2 -32.52 13.49 -4.16
C PRO A 2 -31.39 13.82 -3.18
N THR A 3 -30.96 12.85 -2.38
CA THR A 3 -29.71 12.94 -1.62
C THR A 3 -28.55 12.66 -2.57
N GLN A 4 -27.72 13.69 -2.74
CA GLN A 4 -26.51 13.71 -3.55
C GLN A 4 -25.55 12.60 -3.09
N GLY A 5 -25.08 11.82 -4.06
CA GLY A 5 -23.99 10.86 -3.87
C GLY A 5 -22.72 11.61 -3.46
N VAL A 6 -22.16 11.21 -2.32
CA VAL A 6 -20.84 11.66 -1.89
C VAL A 6 -19.83 11.08 -2.87
N THR A 7 -19.27 11.96 -3.71
CA THR A 7 -18.20 11.65 -4.65
C THR A 7 -16.91 11.30 -3.92
N THR A 8 -16.58 10.03 -3.80
CA THR A 8 -15.25 9.51 -3.43
C THR A 8 -14.24 9.59 -4.59
N ARG A 9 -14.32 10.63 -5.43
CA ARG A 9 -13.30 10.94 -6.44
C ARG A 9 -12.41 12.04 -5.90
N SER A 10 -11.17 11.76 -5.48
CA SER A 10 -10.22 12.88 -5.30
C SER A 10 -8.72 12.54 -5.24
N GLN A 11 -8.29 11.29 -5.07
CA GLN A 11 -6.85 10.97 -5.06
C GLN A 11 -6.40 10.06 -6.21
N ASP A 12 -7.24 9.12 -6.63
CA ASP A 12 -6.88 8.12 -7.67
C ASP A 12 -6.53 8.72 -9.05
N ASP A 13 -7.04 9.91 -9.37
CA ASP A 13 -6.86 10.55 -10.69
C ASP A 13 -6.00 11.82 -10.64
N LYS A 14 -5.49 12.21 -9.46
CA LYS A 14 -4.68 13.42 -9.35
C LYS A 14 -3.27 13.14 -9.88
N ILE A 15 -2.93 13.78 -10.99
CA ILE A 15 -1.57 13.81 -11.52
C ILE A 15 -0.74 14.77 -10.67
N ASN A 16 0.39 14.28 -10.15
CA ASN A 16 1.35 15.04 -9.38
C ASN A 16 2.67 15.10 -10.16
N THR A 17 3.29 16.28 -10.19
CA THR A 17 4.63 16.47 -10.76
C THR A 17 5.53 17.05 -9.69
N ILE A 18 6.66 16.39 -9.43
CA ILE A 18 7.57 16.76 -8.35
C ILE A 18 9.04 16.59 -8.76
N LYS A 19 9.92 17.41 -8.20
CA LYS A 19 11.36 17.20 -8.25
C LYS A 19 11.79 16.28 -7.11
N ALA A 20 12.54 15.23 -7.43
CA ALA A 20 13.01 14.27 -6.45
C ALA A 20 14.43 13.81 -6.78
N THR A 21 15.18 13.42 -5.76
CA THR A 21 16.52 12.83 -5.90
C THR A 21 16.41 11.31 -5.92
N VAL A 22 17.00 10.65 -6.91
CA VAL A 22 17.05 9.19 -6.94
C VAL A 22 18.02 8.70 -5.87
N LEU A 23 17.54 7.87 -4.96
CA LEU A 23 18.33 7.27 -3.88
C LEU A 23 18.96 5.94 -4.31
N SER A 24 18.16 5.06 -4.92
CA SER A 24 18.60 3.74 -5.33
C SER A 24 17.76 3.22 -6.50
N VAL A 25 18.33 2.25 -7.22
CA VAL A 25 17.65 1.40 -8.20
C VAL A 25 18.14 -0.01 -7.94
N GLU A 26 17.30 -0.85 -7.34
CA GLU A 26 17.69 -2.15 -6.79
C GLU A 26 16.62 -3.21 -7.07
N GLU A 27 17.03 -4.46 -7.24
CA GLU A 27 16.09 -5.59 -7.35
C GLU A 27 15.55 -5.93 -5.96
N ILE A 28 14.21 -5.94 -5.83
CA ILE A 28 13.51 -6.19 -4.57
C ILE A 28 12.39 -7.20 -4.80
N LEU A 29 12.24 -8.13 -3.86
CA LEU A 29 11.08 -9.02 -3.79
C LEU A 29 9.89 -8.26 -3.19
N ILE A 30 8.83 -8.05 -3.98
CA ILE A 30 7.62 -7.36 -3.54
C ILE A 30 6.64 -8.37 -2.95
N MET A 31 6.43 -8.28 -1.64
CA MET A 31 5.46 -9.12 -0.91
C MET A 31 4.10 -8.41 -0.82
N PRO A 32 2.96 -9.13 -0.90
CA PRO A 32 2.81 -10.60 -0.96
C PRO A 32 2.67 -11.16 -2.40
N ASP A 33 3.02 -10.40 -3.44
CA ASP A 33 2.86 -10.88 -4.82
C ASP A 33 4.00 -11.81 -5.28
N ASP A 34 4.98 -12.09 -4.41
CA ASP A 34 6.20 -12.86 -4.70
C ASP A 34 6.83 -12.50 -6.04
N TYR A 35 6.81 -11.20 -6.35
CA TYR A 35 7.27 -10.66 -7.61
C TYR A 35 8.62 -9.97 -7.41
N LEU A 36 9.67 -10.56 -7.97
CA LEU A 36 11.00 -9.94 -8.04
C LEU A 36 10.99 -8.88 -9.14
N THR A 37 11.29 -7.64 -8.79
CA THR A 37 11.33 -6.53 -9.76
C THR A 37 12.37 -5.49 -9.36
N THR A 38 12.83 -4.70 -10.32
CA THR A 38 13.71 -3.57 -10.07
C THR A 38 12.91 -2.37 -9.59
N VAL A 39 13.40 -1.74 -8.53
CA VAL A 39 12.69 -0.72 -7.78
C VAL A 39 13.53 0.54 -7.73
N LEU A 40 12.99 1.65 -8.24
CA LEU A 40 13.60 2.97 -8.14
C LEU A 40 13.02 3.70 -6.93
N THR A 41 13.90 4.02 -5.99
CA THR A 41 13.56 4.81 -4.80
C THR A 41 13.98 6.26 -4.99
N VAL A 42 13.08 7.21 -4.75
CA VAL A 42 13.37 8.64 -4.79
C VAL A 42 12.97 9.34 -3.49
N LYS A 43 13.66 10.44 -3.22
CA LYS A 43 13.37 11.34 -2.11
C LYS A 43 12.87 12.68 -2.64
N THR A 44 11.70 13.10 -2.21
CA THR A 44 11.12 14.40 -2.55
C THR A 44 11.75 15.52 -1.72
N LYS A 45 11.49 16.78 -2.10
CA LYS A 45 11.93 17.95 -1.33
C LYS A 45 11.29 18.07 0.05
N THR A 46 10.15 17.43 0.27
CA THR A 46 9.46 17.34 1.57
C THR A 46 9.97 16.20 2.44
N ASN A 47 11.08 15.54 2.03
CA ASN A 47 11.67 14.40 2.71
C ASN A 47 10.78 13.13 2.67
N ASP A 48 9.81 13.10 1.76
CA ASP A 48 9.03 11.90 1.48
C ASP A 48 9.80 10.95 0.57
N THR A 49 9.58 9.65 0.71
CA THR A 49 10.11 8.62 -0.17
C THR A 49 9.01 8.12 -1.08
N LEU A 50 9.25 8.14 -2.39
CA LEU A 50 8.41 7.48 -3.40
C LEU A 50 9.21 6.36 -4.03
N VAL A 51 8.52 5.32 -4.45
CA VAL A 51 9.17 4.17 -5.03
C VAL A 51 8.34 3.63 -6.19
N PHE A 52 9.03 3.32 -7.27
CA PHE A 52 8.46 2.90 -8.54
C PHE A 52 9.03 1.54 -8.94
N VAL A 53 8.16 0.61 -9.31
CA VAL A 53 8.52 -0.76 -9.73
C VAL A 53 8.84 -0.84 -11.22
N ASP A 54 9.43 -1.97 -11.63
CA ASP A 54 9.85 -2.29 -12.99
C ASP A 54 10.87 -1.30 -13.56
N MET A 55 11.79 -0.77 -12.74
CA MET A 55 12.71 0.31 -13.13
C MET A 55 14.09 -0.17 -13.56
N ASP A 56 14.14 -1.33 -14.21
CA ASP A 56 15.36 -1.87 -14.83
C ASP A 56 15.97 -0.89 -15.85
N GLY A 57 17.28 -0.70 -15.78
CA GLY A 57 18.05 0.18 -16.66
C GLY A 57 18.14 1.65 -16.22
N PHE A 58 17.59 2.01 -15.06
CA PHE A 58 17.62 3.38 -14.53
C PHE A 58 18.74 3.65 -13.52
N GLU A 59 19.69 2.73 -13.33
CA GLU A 59 20.76 2.78 -12.32
C GLU A 59 21.66 4.02 -12.49
N LYS A 60 21.82 4.50 -13.74
CA LYS A 60 22.57 5.73 -14.05
C LYS A 60 21.93 7.02 -13.49
N LEU A 61 20.69 6.95 -13.01
CA LEU A 61 20.02 8.10 -12.39
C LEU A 61 20.29 8.23 -10.89
N VAL A 62 20.91 7.23 -10.24
CA VAL A 62 21.23 7.28 -8.81
C VAL A 62 22.01 8.56 -8.48
N ASN A 63 21.61 9.23 -7.40
CA ASN A 63 22.08 10.55 -6.96
C ASN A 63 21.75 11.75 -7.86
N LYS A 64 20.96 11.59 -8.93
CA LYS A 64 20.51 12.72 -9.77
C LYS A 64 19.17 13.27 -9.29
N GLU A 65 18.96 14.59 -9.45
CA GLU A 65 17.64 15.22 -9.35
C GLU A 65 16.88 15.00 -10.66
N ILE A 66 15.68 14.44 -10.58
CA ILE A 66 14.79 14.20 -11.71
C ILE A 66 13.41 14.82 -11.46
N THR A 67 12.69 15.10 -12.55
CA THR A 67 11.28 15.48 -12.47
C THR A 67 10.43 14.25 -12.69
N ILE A 68 9.59 13.92 -11.71
CA ILE A 68 8.73 12.74 -11.72
C ILE A 68 7.29 13.23 -11.85
N THR A 69 6.59 12.67 -12.82
CA THR A 69 5.15 12.82 -12.95
C THR A 69 4.51 11.48 -12.65
N TYR A 70 3.61 11.46 -11.66
CA TYR A 70 2.97 10.23 -11.18
C TYR A 70 1.52 10.47 -10.79
N ARG A 71 0.74 9.39 -10.76
CA ARG A 71 -0.57 9.36 -10.07
C ARG A 71 -0.58 8.25 -9.05
N LEU A 72 -1.33 8.43 -7.98
CA LEU A 72 -1.53 7.36 -7.00
C LEU A 72 -2.66 6.48 -7.47
N LYS A 73 -2.39 5.19 -7.65
CA LYS A 73 -3.43 4.20 -7.91
C LYS A 73 -3.70 3.45 -6.62
N SER A 74 -4.97 3.39 -6.19
CA SER A 74 -5.36 2.36 -5.23
C SER A 74 -5.04 0.99 -5.82
N ASN A 75 -4.19 0.22 -5.16
CA ASN A 75 -3.82 -1.13 -5.62
C ASN A 75 -4.92 -2.17 -5.28
N GLN A 76 -6.08 -1.71 -4.77
CA GLN A 76 -7.21 -2.50 -4.29
C GLN A 76 -6.90 -3.48 -3.14
N LYS A 77 -5.64 -3.60 -2.72
CA LYS A 77 -5.25 -4.38 -1.57
C LYS A 77 -5.56 -3.60 -0.30
N LYS A 78 -6.16 -4.31 0.65
CA LYS A 78 -6.61 -3.77 1.92
C LYS A 78 -5.80 -4.44 3.02
N LEU A 79 -4.91 -3.68 3.64
CA LEU A 79 -4.08 -4.16 4.73
C LEU A 79 -4.85 -3.99 6.05
N ILE A 80 -5.03 -5.07 6.81
CA ILE A 80 -5.49 -5.00 8.20
C ILE A 80 -4.29 -4.76 9.09
N VAL A 81 -4.40 -3.79 9.99
CA VAL A 81 -3.28 -3.30 10.79
C VAL A 81 -3.51 -3.33 12.30
N CYS A 82 -4.71 -3.69 12.75
CA CYS A 82 -5.00 -3.87 14.17
C CYS A 82 -6.27 -4.71 14.39
N PHE A 83 -6.32 -5.41 15.53
CA PHE A 83 -7.47 -6.15 16.04
C PHE A 83 -8.15 -5.32 17.13
N ASP A 84 -9.47 -5.16 17.02
CA ASP A 84 -10.32 -4.38 17.93
C ASP A 84 -9.78 -2.98 18.27
N CYS A 85 -9.58 -2.17 17.24
CA CYS A 85 -8.87 -0.88 17.27
C CYS A 85 -9.64 0.27 17.92
N THR A 86 -10.55 0.00 18.85
CA THR A 86 -11.29 1.03 19.61
C THR A 86 -10.37 1.99 20.37
N SER A 87 -9.08 1.66 20.51
CA SER A 87 -8.04 2.42 21.21
C SER A 87 -6.85 2.88 20.33
N TYR A 88 -6.86 2.59 19.02
CA TYR A 88 -5.70 2.85 18.16
C TYR A 88 -5.66 4.31 17.70
N THR A 89 -4.76 5.13 18.27
CA THR A 89 -4.63 6.57 17.97
C THR A 89 -3.29 6.97 17.35
N LYS A 90 -2.38 6.00 17.14
CA LYS A 90 -1.05 6.28 16.59
C LYS A 90 -1.09 6.37 15.06
N PRO A 91 -0.21 7.16 14.42
CA PRO A 91 0.04 7.04 12.99
C PRO A 91 0.51 5.61 12.67
N ILE A 92 -0.03 5.01 11.62
CA ILE A 92 0.41 3.70 11.17
C ILE A 92 1.50 3.91 10.13
N GLU A 93 2.72 3.54 10.51
CA GLU A 93 3.84 3.46 9.57
C GLU A 93 3.61 2.24 8.69
N LEU A 94 3.24 2.46 7.44
CA LEU A 94 3.14 1.37 6.48
C LEU A 94 4.54 0.85 6.17
N ALA A 95 4.75 -0.43 6.41
CA ALA A 95 5.82 -1.17 5.75
C ALA A 95 5.34 -1.55 4.34
N ASN A 96 5.40 -0.60 3.40
CA ASN A 96 6.11 -0.83 2.15
C ASN A 96 6.10 0.40 1.26
N ILE A 97 7.31 0.80 0.88
CA ILE A 97 7.64 1.40 -0.41
C ILE A 97 7.35 2.91 -0.54
N THR A 98 6.39 3.52 0.16
CA THR A 98 6.29 5.01 0.16
C THR A 98 5.94 5.61 1.50
N SER A 99 6.36 6.86 1.76
CA SER A 99 6.03 7.60 3.00
C SER A 99 4.78 8.47 2.86
N ILE A 100 3.87 8.15 1.93
CA ILE A 100 2.63 8.92 1.77
C ILE A 100 1.67 8.53 2.88
N ALA A 101 1.09 9.53 3.56
CA ALA A 101 0.13 9.31 4.62
C ALA A 101 -1.12 8.57 4.10
N SER A 102 -1.21 7.29 4.43
CA SER A 102 -2.35 6.46 4.05
C SER A 102 -3.59 6.81 4.87
N LYS A 103 -4.76 6.69 4.23
CA LYS A 103 -6.04 6.83 4.92
C LYS A 103 -6.39 5.51 5.61
N ILE A 104 -6.60 5.58 6.91
CA ILE A 104 -7.10 4.45 7.70
C ILE A 104 -8.62 4.56 7.72
N ASP A 105 -9.29 3.49 7.32
CA ASP A 105 -10.73 3.32 7.47
C ASP A 105 -10.99 2.21 8.51
N PHE A 106 -11.95 2.43 9.41
CA PHE A 106 -12.33 1.44 10.40
C PHE A 106 -13.58 0.68 9.95
N LYS A 107 -13.53 -0.66 9.99
CA LYS A 107 -14.70 -1.50 9.67
C LYS A 107 -14.88 -2.60 10.71
N LEU A 108 -16.14 -2.93 10.99
CA LEU A 108 -16.47 -4.09 11.80
C LEU A 108 -16.45 -5.35 10.93
N LEU A 109 -15.54 -6.28 11.23
CA LEU A 109 -15.32 -7.51 10.47
C LEU A 109 -15.30 -8.74 11.38
N LYS A 110 -15.51 -9.93 10.81
CA LYS A 110 -15.35 -11.22 11.50
C LYS A 110 -14.55 -12.17 10.61
N LEU A 111 -13.54 -12.84 11.16
CA LEU A 111 -12.72 -13.77 10.38
C LEU A 111 -13.55 -14.98 9.97
N LYS A 112 -13.53 -15.27 8.67
CA LYS A 112 -14.07 -16.49 8.08
C LYS A 112 -12.96 -17.53 8.02
N GLU A 113 -11.88 -17.17 7.35
CA GLU A 113 -10.81 -18.07 6.98
C GLU A 113 -9.49 -17.31 6.96
N TYR A 114 -8.46 -17.96 7.49
CA TYR A 114 -7.10 -17.48 7.51
C TYR A 114 -6.29 -18.39 6.59
N GLN A 115 -5.54 -17.78 5.68
CA GLN A 115 -4.67 -18.47 4.73
C GLN A 115 -3.25 -17.97 4.96
N GLU A 116 -2.43 -18.84 5.52
CA GLU A 116 -0.98 -18.62 5.63
C GLU A 116 -0.38 -18.50 4.24
N ASP A 117 0.56 -17.57 4.09
CA ASP A 117 1.44 -17.59 2.93
C ASP A 117 2.48 -18.70 3.15
N GLU A 118 2.56 -19.63 2.20
CA GLU A 118 3.45 -20.80 2.32
C GLU A 118 4.94 -20.42 2.27
N TYR A 119 5.27 -19.23 1.77
CA TYR A 119 6.64 -18.77 1.53
C TYR A 119 7.08 -17.69 2.51
N ILE A 120 6.14 -16.92 3.09
CA ILE A 120 6.45 -15.79 3.98
C ILE A 120 5.63 -15.88 5.27
N THR A 121 6.26 -16.33 6.36
CA THR A 121 5.60 -16.55 7.66
C THR A 121 4.84 -15.33 8.21
N THR A 122 5.29 -14.11 7.90
CA THR A 122 4.63 -12.90 8.38
C THR A 122 3.54 -12.39 7.44
N ALA A 123 3.53 -12.77 6.15
CA ALA A 123 2.49 -12.34 5.21
C ALA A 123 1.35 -13.36 5.22
N SER A 124 0.11 -12.88 5.27
CA SER A 124 -1.04 -13.78 5.24
C SER A 124 -2.30 -13.11 4.73
N SER A 125 -3.22 -13.93 4.25
CA SER A 125 -4.53 -13.49 3.80
C SER A 125 -5.60 -13.78 4.86
N LEU A 126 -6.43 -12.77 5.12
CA LEU A 126 -7.59 -12.83 6.01
C LEU A 126 -8.85 -12.68 5.17
N ILE A 127 -9.65 -13.73 5.08
CA ILE A 127 -10.96 -13.71 4.45
C ILE A 127 -11.98 -13.36 5.54
N MET A 128 -12.64 -12.22 5.43
CA MET A 128 -13.48 -11.66 6.50
C MET A 128 -14.91 -11.44 6.03
N HIS A 129 -15.88 -11.68 6.92
CA HIS A 129 -17.25 -11.22 6.79
C HIS A 129 -17.35 -9.76 7.24
N THR A 130 -18.08 -8.95 6.47
CA THR A 130 -18.56 -7.63 6.87
C THR A 130 -19.90 -7.73 7.61
N LYS A 131 -20.33 -6.67 8.31
CA LYS A 131 -21.66 -6.63 8.96
C LYS A 131 -22.83 -6.88 8.00
N ASP A 132 -22.65 -6.53 6.73
CA ASP A 132 -23.65 -6.70 5.67
C ASP A 132 -23.56 -8.08 5.01
N ASP A 133 -22.86 -9.03 5.66
CA ASP A 133 -22.62 -10.41 5.24
C ASP A 133 -21.89 -10.57 3.89
N LYS A 134 -21.19 -9.51 3.45
CA LYS A 134 -20.26 -9.61 2.31
C LYS A 134 -18.94 -10.22 2.76
N VAL A 135 -18.34 -11.02 1.90
CA VAL A 135 -16.99 -11.55 2.07
C VAL A 135 -16.00 -10.64 1.36
N GLU A 136 -15.00 -10.16 2.08
CA GLU A 136 -13.89 -9.36 1.55
C GLU A 136 -12.55 -10.01 1.92
N HIS A 137 -11.55 -9.82 1.07
CA HIS A 137 -10.20 -10.33 1.25
C HIS A 137 -9.30 -9.20 1.73
N PHE A 138 -8.47 -9.51 2.72
CA PHE A 138 -7.54 -8.59 3.34
C PHE A 138 -6.18 -9.25 3.48
N TYR A 139 -5.14 -8.43 3.52
CA TYR A 139 -3.78 -8.87 3.80
C TYR A 139 -3.37 -8.40 5.19
N THR A 140 -2.45 -9.12 5.83
CA THR A 140 -1.74 -8.66 7.02
C THR A 140 -0.29 -9.10 6.93
N ASN A 141 0.61 -8.25 7.41
CA ASN A 141 2.00 -8.61 7.68
C ASN A 141 2.34 -8.57 9.19
N ILE A 142 1.32 -8.41 10.05
CA ILE A 142 1.47 -8.25 11.50
C ILE A 142 1.25 -9.60 12.17
N PHE A 143 2.29 -10.11 12.81
CA PHE A 143 2.31 -11.42 13.46
C PHE A 143 1.25 -11.55 14.58
N ASP A 144 1.06 -10.50 15.39
CA ASP A 144 0.06 -10.50 16.46
C ASP A 144 -1.39 -10.77 15.95
N LEU A 145 -1.71 -10.31 14.73
CA LEU A 145 -3.02 -10.55 14.11
C LEU A 145 -3.19 -12.01 13.68
N ILE A 146 -2.09 -12.67 13.32
CA ILE A 146 -2.07 -14.08 12.93
C ILE A 146 -2.38 -14.95 14.15
N GLU A 147 -1.74 -14.67 15.29
CA GLU A 147 -1.92 -15.44 16.53
C GLU A 147 -3.35 -15.31 17.10
N ASP A 148 -4.02 -14.16 16.91
CA ASP A 148 -5.36 -13.90 17.44
C ASP A 148 -6.52 -14.47 16.58
N SER A 149 -6.22 -15.25 15.54
CA SER A 149 -7.21 -15.78 14.58
C SER A 149 -8.43 -16.49 15.22
N THR A 150 -8.24 -17.18 16.34
CA THR A 150 -9.34 -17.84 17.07
C THR A 150 -10.33 -16.82 17.64
N LYS A 151 -9.85 -15.72 18.23
CA LYS A 151 -10.71 -14.64 18.72
C LYS A 151 -11.40 -13.96 17.55
N MET A 152 -10.67 -13.69 16.47
CA MET A 152 -11.21 -13.05 15.27
C MET A 152 -12.37 -13.84 14.63
N LYS A 153 -12.38 -15.18 14.74
CA LYS A 153 -13.47 -16.06 14.27
C LYS A 153 -14.69 -16.08 15.19
N SER A 154 -14.59 -15.61 16.43
CA SER A 154 -15.67 -15.75 17.42
C SER A 154 -16.77 -14.69 17.25
N ALA A 155 -16.40 -13.45 16.98
CA ALA A 155 -17.31 -12.31 16.93
C ALA A 155 -16.85 -11.26 15.92
N PHE A 156 -17.68 -10.24 15.71
CA PHE A 156 -17.29 -9.08 14.92
C PHE A 156 -16.49 -8.09 15.78
N PHE A 157 -15.33 -7.65 15.28
CA PHE A 157 -14.45 -6.67 15.93
C PHE A 157 -14.16 -5.50 15.00
N ASN A 158 -13.71 -4.38 15.55
CA ASN A 158 -13.37 -3.20 14.77
C ASN A 158 -11.93 -3.27 14.28
N TYR A 159 -11.71 -3.30 12.97
CA TYR A 159 -10.37 -3.37 12.37
C TYR A 159 -10.03 -2.06 11.69
N GLY A 160 -8.78 -1.63 11.86
CA GLY A 160 -8.17 -0.59 11.04
C GLY A 160 -7.75 -1.21 9.73
N ILE A 161 -8.22 -0.61 8.64
CA ILE A 161 -7.95 -1.04 7.28
C ILE A 161 -7.27 0.11 6.56
N ILE A 162 -6.14 -0.18 5.97
CA ILE A 162 -5.45 0.76 5.11
C ILE A 162 -5.70 0.35 3.67
N THR A 163 -6.18 1.32 2.88
CA THR A 163 -6.15 1.20 1.43
C THR A 163 -4.75 1.56 0.99
N GLU A 164 -4.05 0.63 0.38
CA GLU A 164 -2.72 0.88 -0.16
C GLU A 164 -2.82 1.65 -1.48
N TYR A 165 -1.92 2.61 -1.64
CA TYR A 165 -1.75 3.38 -2.86
C TYR A 165 -0.34 3.16 -3.39
N THR A 166 -0.23 2.85 -4.68
CA THR A 166 1.06 2.71 -5.36
C THR A 166 1.21 3.85 -6.35
N PRO A 167 2.35 4.56 -6.35
CA PRO A 167 2.59 5.60 -7.35
C PRO A 167 2.85 4.94 -8.71
N GLU A 168 2.04 5.28 -9.70
CA GLU A 168 2.28 4.92 -11.10
C GLU A 168 3.06 6.05 -11.78
N LEU A 169 4.24 5.71 -12.29
CA LEU A 169 5.07 6.63 -13.06
C LEU A 169 4.44 6.91 -14.43
N LEU A 170 4.25 8.17 -14.77
CA LEU A 170 3.61 8.60 -16.03
C LEU A 170 4.61 9.12 -17.06
N ASN A 171 5.79 9.58 -16.64
CA ASN A 171 6.81 10.15 -17.53
C ASN A 171 8.05 9.27 -17.70
N ARG A 172 7.85 7.95 -17.77
CA ARG A 172 8.94 6.97 -17.88
C ARG A 172 9.86 7.23 -19.08
N ASP A 173 9.29 7.53 -20.25
CA ASP A 173 10.09 7.75 -21.47
C ASP A 173 10.92 9.04 -21.40
N GLU A 174 10.41 10.08 -20.75
CA GLU A 174 11.19 11.30 -20.50
C GLU A 174 12.39 11.02 -19.60
N LEU A 175 12.22 10.18 -18.57
CA LEU A 175 13.32 9.78 -17.70
C LEU A 175 14.36 8.93 -18.45
N ARG A 176 13.94 8.13 -19.44
CA ARG A 176 14.87 7.33 -20.26
C ARG A 176 15.81 8.20 -21.08
N LEU A 177 15.36 9.36 -21.55
CA LEU A 177 16.20 10.32 -22.28
C LEU A 177 17.36 10.87 -21.41
N LEU A 178 17.30 10.73 -20.09
CA LEU A 178 18.36 11.15 -19.17
C LEU A 178 19.45 10.08 -18.97
N LEU A 179 19.29 8.90 -19.58
CA LEU A 179 20.22 7.76 -19.50
C LEU A 179 21.26 7.74 -20.63
N GLU A 180 21.01 8.55 -21.68
CA GLU A 180 21.89 8.83 -22.83
C GLU A 180 22.97 9.85 -22.45
#